data_AF-A0A0W0VLI0-F1
#
_entry.id   AF-A0A0W0VLI0-F1
#
_cell.length_a   1.000
_cell.length_b   1.000
_cell.length_c   1.000
_cell.angle_alpha   90.00
_cell.angle_beta   90.00
_cell.angle_gamma   90.00
#
_symmetry.space_group_name_H-M   'P 1'
#
loop_
_entity.id
_entity.type
_entity.pdbx_description
1 polymer ?
#
loop_
_entity_poly.entity_id
_entity_poly.type
_entity_poly.pdbx_seq_one_letter_code
_entity_poly.pdbx_strand_id
1 'polypeptide(L)'
;MPPLKRKAIKKTKDGMEFEGYQFQDDAYVNQMAYVFGGEDGERAAKKILEEAERRFPNPVQLVEKKKFIEDEIKKRSQEIDSKFQNGIEDVFRSLLSDKKHPAKGKEAGKDLMFNLMRGLGLNVDADNVQTHYDPGPPAVFQITWINRPTENLKNENSNINKLANMYSDCLAKDEKDRFNETWGTHKSHAMNGEPKMEKSEFLKKADESFQDTLNSLKSSDKQKDVQEEHEEGLSPPNL
;
A
#
# COMPACT_ATOMS: atom_id res chain seq x y z
N MET A 1 -0.74 -22.68 6.90
CA MET A 1 -0.55 -21.25 6.60
C MET A 1 0.18 -20.60 7.76
N PRO A 2 1.27 -19.85 7.54
CA PRO A 2 1.85 -19.06 8.62
C PRO A 2 0.81 -18.04 9.11
N PRO A 3 0.77 -17.73 10.42
CA PRO A 3 -0.19 -16.78 10.96
C PRO A 3 0.02 -15.41 10.30
N LEU A 4 -1.08 -14.81 9.85
CA LEU A 4 -1.13 -13.40 9.48
C LEU A 4 -0.56 -12.60 10.64
N LYS A 5 0.63 -12.00 10.46
CA LYS A 5 1.15 -11.00 11.39
C LYS A 5 0.05 -9.94 11.53
N ARG A 6 -0.48 -9.75 12.74
CA ARG A 6 -1.44 -8.67 13.03
C ARG A 6 -0.82 -7.37 12.53
N LYS A 7 -1.44 -6.77 11.52
CA LYS A 7 -0.97 -5.48 10.98
C LYS A 7 -1.33 -4.41 12.01
N ALA A 8 -0.49 -3.40 12.15
CA ALA A 8 -0.71 -2.35 13.13
C ALA A 8 -1.97 -1.55 12.74
N ILE A 9 -2.98 -1.56 13.61
CA ILE A 9 -4.17 -0.70 13.49
C ILE A 9 -3.75 0.71 13.87
N LYS A 10 -3.86 1.66 12.94
CA LYS A 10 -3.68 3.09 13.24
C LYS A 10 -5.03 3.72 13.58
N LYS A 11 -5.12 4.39 14.72
CA LYS A 11 -6.27 5.24 15.07
C LYS A 11 -6.02 6.66 14.62
N THR A 12 -6.94 7.22 13.85
CA THR A 12 -6.94 8.65 13.51
C THR A 12 -7.47 9.47 14.70
N LYS A 13 -7.26 10.79 14.66
CA LYS A 13 -7.76 11.70 15.70
C LYS A 13 -9.29 11.66 15.86
N ASP A 14 -10.00 11.25 14.81
CA ASP A 14 -11.45 11.19 14.77
C ASP A 14 -11.99 9.78 15.11
N GLY A 15 -11.13 8.90 15.61
CA GLY A 15 -11.50 7.55 16.02
C GLY A 15 -11.64 6.54 14.88
N MET A 16 -11.25 6.90 13.65
CA MET A 16 -11.22 5.94 12.53
C MET A 16 -10.05 4.97 12.72
N GLU A 17 -10.29 3.69 12.49
CA GLU A 17 -9.26 2.66 12.50
C GLU A 17 -8.85 2.32 11.06
N PHE A 18 -7.57 2.46 10.76
CA PHE A 18 -6.98 2.09 9.48
C PHE A 18 -6.08 0.87 9.67
N GLU A 19 -6.37 -0.18 8.91
CA GLU A 19 -5.53 -1.37 8.75
C GLU A 19 -5.36 -1.66 7.26
N GLY A 20 -4.17 -2.06 6.84
CA GLY A 20 -3.96 -2.37 5.43
C GLY A 20 -2.52 -2.61 5.02
N TYR A 21 -2.34 -2.79 3.72
CA TYR A 21 -1.04 -2.82 3.08
C TYR A 21 -0.32 -1.46 3.18
N GLN A 22 1.00 -1.48 3.29
CA GLN A 22 1.87 -0.30 3.28
C GLN A 22 3.05 -0.56 2.35
N PHE A 23 3.32 0.36 1.43
CA PHE A 23 4.44 0.27 0.50
C PHE A 23 5.79 0.24 1.23
N GLN A 24 5.93 0.97 2.35
CA GLN A 24 7.20 1.02 3.11
C GLN A 24 7.65 -0.33 3.69
N ASP A 25 6.73 -1.30 3.81
CA ASP A 25 7.01 -2.62 4.37
C ASP A 25 7.48 -3.63 3.30
N ASP A 26 7.39 -3.26 2.02
CA ASP A 26 7.85 -4.10 0.92
C ASP A 26 9.38 -4.13 0.79
N ALA A 27 9.90 -5.11 0.05
CA ALA A 27 11.29 -5.09 -0.37
C ALA A 27 11.59 -3.85 -1.24
N TYR A 28 12.80 -3.29 -1.16
CA TYR A 28 13.18 -2.09 -1.92
C TYR A 28 12.94 -2.21 -3.42
N VAL A 29 13.14 -3.40 -4.00
CA VAL A 29 12.86 -3.68 -5.41
C VAL A 29 11.38 -3.43 -5.78
N ASN A 30 10.45 -3.78 -4.88
CA ASN A 30 9.01 -3.56 -5.07
C ASN A 30 8.67 -2.09 -4.80
N GLN A 31 9.24 -1.48 -3.77
CA GLN A 31 9.06 -0.04 -3.51
C GLN A 31 9.45 0.78 -4.74
N MET A 32 10.63 0.53 -5.29
CA MET A 32 11.12 1.18 -6.51
C MET A 32 10.21 0.92 -7.72
N ALA A 33 9.75 -0.32 -7.90
CA ALA A 33 8.91 -0.67 -9.04
C ALA A 33 7.52 0.01 -9.00
N TYR A 34 6.98 0.26 -7.80
CA TYR A 34 5.58 0.63 -7.60
C TYR A 34 5.33 2.09 -7.22
N VAL A 35 6.23 2.74 -6.47
CA VAL A 35 5.98 4.11 -5.93
C VAL A 35 6.77 5.23 -6.62
N PHE A 36 7.50 4.90 -7.68
CA PHE A 36 8.26 5.84 -8.52
C PHE A 36 7.61 6.08 -9.89
N GLY A 37 6.29 5.95 -9.98
CA GLY A 37 5.55 6.18 -11.22
C GLY A 37 5.34 7.67 -11.54
N GLY A 38 5.17 7.95 -12.82
CA GLY A 38 4.88 9.28 -13.35
C GLY A 38 6.08 10.25 -13.28
N GLU A 39 5.80 11.51 -13.57
CA GLU A 39 6.83 12.57 -13.59
C GLU A 39 7.43 12.83 -12.19
N ASP A 40 6.60 12.76 -11.16
CA ASP A 40 7.02 12.98 -9.77
C ASP A 40 7.94 11.86 -9.28
N GLY A 41 7.62 10.61 -9.61
CA GLY A 41 8.47 9.47 -9.34
C GLY A 41 9.83 9.59 -10.06
N GLU A 42 9.83 9.94 -11.34
CA GLU A 42 11.06 10.16 -12.10
C GLU A 42 11.93 11.28 -11.53
N ARG A 43 11.30 12.39 -11.11
CA ARG A 43 11.99 13.52 -10.48
C ARG A 43 12.60 13.11 -9.13
N ALA A 44 11.88 12.32 -8.35
CA ALA A 44 12.39 11.77 -7.09
C ALA A 44 13.57 10.83 -7.33
N ALA A 45 13.45 9.89 -8.28
CA ALA A 45 14.53 8.98 -8.63
C ALA A 45 15.79 9.73 -9.10
N LYS A 46 15.61 10.75 -9.96
CA LYS A 46 16.69 11.62 -10.42
C LYS A 46 17.39 12.33 -9.26
N LYS A 47 16.62 12.89 -8.32
CA LYS A 47 17.18 13.57 -7.15
C LYS A 47 18.01 12.61 -6.27
N ILE A 48 17.52 11.39 -6.06
CA ILE A 48 18.25 10.38 -5.26
C ILE A 48 19.55 9.99 -5.98
N LEU A 49 19.49 9.76 -7.29
CA LEU A 49 20.65 9.47 -8.12
C LEU A 49 21.74 10.54 -8.01
N GLU A 50 21.39 11.79 -8.32
CA GLU A 50 22.32 12.92 -8.32
C GLU A 50 22.94 13.13 -6.94
N GLU A 51 22.14 13.02 -5.89
CA GLU A 51 22.60 13.19 -4.52
C GLU A 51 23.50 12.03 -4.06
N ALA A 52 23.18 10.79 -4.45
CA ALA A 52 24.00 9.61 -4.14
C ALA A 52 25.37 9.69 -4.83
N GLU A 53 25.43 10.12 -6.10
CA GLU A 53 26.69 10.33 -6.82
C GLU A 53 27.52 11.46 -6.21
N ARG A 54 26.87 12.58 -5.88
CA ARG A 54 27.52 13.76 -5.31
C ARG A 54 28.10 13.47 -3.93
N ARG A 55 27.39 12.72 -3.08
CA ARG A 55 27.80 12.44 -1.69
C ARG A 55 28.78 11.28 -1.58
N PHE A 56 28.68 10.29 -2.47
CA PHE A 56 29.43 9.04 -2.39
C PHE A 56 30.09 8.71 -3.75
N PRO A 57 31.05 9.55 -4.20
CA PRO A 57 31.68 9.36 -5.51
C PRO A 57 32.67 8.20 -5.54
N ASN A 58 33.17 7.74 -4.37
CA ASN A 58 34.23 6.74 -4.32
C ASN A 58 33.68 5.31 -4.11
N PRO A 59 34.28 4.29 -4.75
CA PRO A 59 33.87 2.88 -4.59
C PRO A 59 34.00 2.33 -3.16
N VAL A 60 34.80 2.95 -2.29
CA VAL A 60 34.90 2.53 -0.89
C VAL A 60 33.67 2.91 -0.06
N GLN A 61 32.81 3.79 -0.58
CA GLN A 61 31.62 4.32 0.09
C GLN A 61 30.33 3.59 -0.31
N LEU A 62 30.42 2.39 -0.87
CA LEU A 62 29.26 1.64 -1.37
C LEU A 62 28.26 1.30 -0.26
N VAL A 63 28.73 1.06 0.97
CA VAL A 63 27.85 0.75 2.11
C VAL A 63 27.04 1.96 2.52
N GLU A 64 27.66 3.13 2.61
CA GLU A 64 26.98 4.39 2.91
C GLU A 64 26.04 4.81 1.78
N LYS A 65 26.45 4.59 0.52
CA LYS A 65 25.63 4.83 -0.66
C LYS A 65 24.40 3.93 -0.69
N LYS A 66 24.56 2.62 -0.43
CA LYS A 66 23.47 1.65 -0.28
C LYS A 66 22.45 2.17 0.74
N LYS A 67 22.93 2.47 1.95
CA LYS A 67 22.07 2.92 3.05
C LYS A 67 21.33 4.21 2.72
N PHE A 68 22.01 5.19 2.12
CA PHE A 68 21.37 6.43 1.70
C PHE A 68 20.24 6.20 0.69
N ILE A 69 20.48 5.36 -0.32
CA ILE A 69 19.47 5.03 -1.33
C ILE A 69 18.27 4.33 -0.68
N GLU A 70 18.52 3.37 0.21
CA GLU A 70 17.47 2.66 0.97
C GLU A 70 16.62 3.60 1.82
N ASP A 71 17.25 4.53 2.55
CA ASP A 71 16.57 5.51 3.39
C ASP A 71 15.68 6.45 2.54
N GLU A 72 16.16 6.92 1.39
CA GLU A 72 15.37 7.79 0.50
C GLU A 72 14.25 7.03 -0.24
N ILE A 73 14.46 5.77 -0.65
CA ILE A 73 13.39 4.91 -1.20
C ILE A 73 12.30 4.71 -0.14
N LYS A 74 12.69 4.40 1.09
CA LYS A 74 11.73 4.19 2.19
C LYS A 74 10.95 5.45 2.52
N LYS A 75 11.61 6.61 2.53
CA LYS A 75 10.97 7.92 2.72
C LYS A 75 9.94 8.21 1.63
N ARG A 76 10.23 7.87 0.37
CA ARG A 76 9.27 8.00 -0.72
C ARG A 76 8.06 7.08 -0.53
N SER A 77 8.28 5.83 -0.16
CA SER A 77 7.20 4.88 0.14
C SER A 77 6.31 5.37 1.28
N GLN A 78 6.91 5.91 2.35
CA GLN A 78 6.20 6.53 3.47
C GLN A 78 5.35 7.74 3.07
N GLU A 79 5.86 8.57 2.16
CA GLU A 79 5.13 9.72 1.62
C GLU A 79 3.89 9.25 0.85
N ILE A 80 4.03 8.24 -0.01
CA ILE A 80 2.92 7.66 -0.77
C ILE A 80 1.93 6.96 0.16
N ASP A 81 2.38 6.17 1.14
CA ASP A 81 1.53 5.56 2.16
C ASP A 81 0.70 6.61 2.90
N SER A 82 1.34 7.70 3.34
CA SER A 82 0.64 8.77 4.08
C SER A 82 -0.41 9.46 3.22
N LYS A 83 -0.08 9.77 1.95
CA LYS A 83 -1.01 10.37 1.01
C LYS A 83 -2.17 9.43 0.66
N PHE A 84 -1.89 8.14 0.51
CA PHE A 84 -2.90 7.12 0.24
C PHE A 84 -3.85 6.97 1.42
N GLN A 85 -3.32 6.90 2.65
CA GLN A 85 -4.12 6.84 3.89
C GLN A 85 -5.04 8.07 4.03
N ASN A 86 -4.48 9.27 3.90
CA ASN A 86 -5.27 10.51 3.97
C ASN A 86 -6.35 10.54 2.88
N GLY A 87 -6.02 10.13 1.65
CA GLY A 87 -6.99 10.08 0.56
C GLY A 87 -8.11 9.07 0.81
N ILE A 88 -7.83 7.91 1.41
CA ILE A 88 -8.87 6.95 1.81
C ILE A 88 -9.80 7.55 2.86
N GLU A 89 -9.25 8.28 3.85
CA GLU A 89 -10.07 8.97 4.84
C GLU A 89 -11.00 10.01 4.20
N ASP A 90 -10.51 10.77 3.23
CA ASP A 90 -11.32 11.75 2.49
C ASP A 90 -12.45 11.08 1.71
N VAL A 91 -12.16 9.97 1.02
CA VAL A 91 -13.18 9.17 0.33
C VAL A 91 -14.21 8.63 1.31
N PHE A 92 -13.78 8.08 2.44
CA PHE A 92 -14.67 7.55 3.47
C PHE A 92 -15.58 8.64 4.05
N ARG A 93 -15.05 9.82 4.36
CA ARG A 93 -15.84 10.98 4.82
C ARG A 93 -16.86 11.43 3.78
N SER A 94 -16.47 11.43 2.50
CA SER A 94 -17.40 11.73 1.40
C SER A 94 -18.57 10.76 1.39
N LEU A 95 -18.32 9.45 1.57
CA LEU A 95 -19.37 8.43 1.62
C LEU A 95 -20.31 8.59 2.83
N LEU A 96 -19.78 9.01 3.99
CA LEU A 96 -20.57 9.29 5.19
C LEU A 96 -21.44 10.57 5.07
N SER A 97 -21.04 11.51 4.22
CA SER A 97 -21.67 12.84 4.13
C SER A 97 -23.01 12.87 3.37
N ASP A 98 -23.25 11.91 2.46
CA ASP A 98 -24.53 11.81 1.74
C ASP A 98 -25.57 11.02 2.56
N LYS A 99 -26.21 11.73 3.50
CA LYS A 99 -27.24 11.15 4.38
C LYS A 99 -28.56 10.82 3.65
N LYS A 100 -28.77 11.31 2.43
CA LYS A 100 -30.04 11.12 1.69
C LYS A 100 -29.97 9.92 0.74
N HIS A 101 -28.80 9.67 0.16
CA HIS A 101 -28.53 8.51 -0.69
C HIS A 101 -27.13 7.95 -0.42
N PRO A 102 -26.89 7.28 0.72
CA PRO A 102 -25.57 6.75 1.02
C PRO A 102 -25.17 5.75 -0.08
N ALA A 103 -24.09 6.08 -0.80
CA ALA A 103 -23.50 5.19 -1.80
C ALA A 103 -22.98 3.96 -1.05
N LYS A 104 -23.71 2.83 -1.13
CA LYS A 104 -23.45 1.60 -0.38
C LYS A 104 -23.25 0.39 -1.29
N GLY A 105 -22.58 -0.62 -0.74
CA GLY A 105 -22.33 -1.88 -1.44
C GLY A 105 -21.07 -1.85 -2.28
N LYS A 106 -21.03 -2.75 -3.27
CA LYS A 106 -19.91 -2.87 -4.21
C LYS A 106 -19.77 -1.62 -5.05
N GLU A 107 -18.54 -1.24 -5.38
CA GLU A 107 -18.18 -0.08 -6.22
C GLU A 107 -18.44 1.30 -5.58
N ALA A 108 -18.99 1.37 -4.36
CA ALA A 108 -19.15 2.63 -3.65
C ALA A 108 -17.79 3.32 -3.46
N GLY A 109 -17.63 4.55 -3.96
CA GLY A 109 -16.37 5.30 -3.90
C GLY A 109 -15.25 4.78 -4.82
N LYS A 110 -15.52 3.82 -5.72
CA LYS A 110 -14.50 3.23 -6.60
C LYS A 110 -13.80 4.26 -7.48
N ASP A 111 -14.56 5.15 -8.13
CA ASP A 111 -13.98 6.17 -9.01
C ASP A 111 -13.06 7.13 -8.25
N LEU A 112 -13.46 7.52 -7.03
CA LEU A 112 -12.64 8.34 -6.16
C LEU A 112 -11.34 7.62 -5.77
N MET A 113 -11.42 6.34 -5.44
CA MET A 113 -10.25 5.53 -5.11
C MET A 113 -9.32 5.29 -6.29
N PHE A 114 -9.88 5.01 -7.46
CA PHE A 114 -9.10 4.86 -8.69
C PHE A 114 -8.38 6.17 -9.05
N ASN A 115 -9.08 7.30 -8.97
CA ASN A 115 -8.48 8.62 -9.23
C ASN A 115 -7.42 8.99 -8.19
N LEU A 116 -7.63 8.66 -6.91
CA LEU A 116 -6.61 8.81 -5.86
C LEU A 116 -5.35 8.03 -6.22
N MET A 117 -5.47 6.72 -6.48
CA MET A 117 -4.33 5.86 -6.79
C MET A 117 -3.56 6.36 -8.02
N ARG A 118 -4.29 6.75 -9.09
CA ARG A 118 -3.68 7.35 -10.28
C ARG A 118 -2.98 8.68 -9.99
N GLY A 119 -3.58 9.54 -9.17
CA GLY A 119 -3.00 10.81 -8.75
C GLY A 119 -1.70 10.64 -7.94
N LEU A 120 -1.54 9.51 -7.26
CA LEU A 120 -0.31 9.14 -6.55
C LEU A 120 0.75 8.51 -7.46
N GLY A 121 0.48 8.35 -8.75
CA GLY A 121 1.38 7.71 -9.71
C GLY A 121 1.39 6.19 -9.65
N LEU A 122 0.43 5.57 -8.95
CA LEU A 122 0.29 4.12 -8.94
C LEU A 122 -0.26 3.62 -10.30
N ASN A 123 0.26 2.49 -10.77
CA ASN A 123 -0.19 1.89 -12.02
C ASN A 123 -1.29 0.86 -11.74
N VAL A 124 -2.53 1.32 -11.72
CA VAL A 124 -3.70 0.49 -11.43
C VAL A 124 -4.65 0.46 -12.63
N ASP A 125 -5.32 -0.68 -12.79
CA ASP A 125 -6.37 -0.88 -13.78
C ASP A 125 -7.74 -0.76 -13.11
N ALA A 126 -8.68 -0.03 -13.71
CA ALA A 126 -10.02 0.14 -13.16
C ALA A 126 -10.77 -1.20 -13.00
N ASP A 127 -10.47 -2.19 -13.86
CA ASP A 127 -11.03 -3.55 -13.74
C ASP A 127 -10.41 -4.37 -12.59
N ASN A 128 -9.24 -3.95 -12.09
CA ASN A 128 -8.56 -4.55 -10.94
C ASN A 128 -8.56 -3.62 -9.71
N VAL A 129 -9.62 -2.82 -9.55
CA VAL A 129 -9.95 -2.08 -8.33
C VAL A 129 -11.38 -2.46 -7.93
N GLN A 130 -11.56 -2.83 -6.67
CA GLN A 130 -12.86 -3.12 -6.07
C GLN A 130 -12.96 -2.36 -4.76
N THR A 131 -14.11 -1.73 -4.52
CA THR A 131 -14.44 -1.15 -3.23
C THR A 131 -15.71 -1.77 -2.67
N HIS A 132 -15.81 -1.77 -1.35
CA HIS A 132 -17.01 -2.15 -0.62
C HIS A 132 -17.22 -1.15 0.50
N TYR A 133 -18.43 -0.58 0.57
CA TYR A 133 -18.83 0.25 1.69
C TYR A 133 -20.07 -0.33 2.37
N ASP A 134 -19.96 -0.58 3.68
CA ASP A 134 -21.07 -0.90 4.56
C ASP A 134 -21.30 0.27 5.53
N PRO A 135 -22.44 0.99 5.44
CA PRO A 135 -22.74 2.12 6.31
C PRO A 135 -23.17 1.71 7.73
N GLY A 136 -23.17 0.42 8.09
CA GLY A 136 -23.64 -0.05 9.40
C GLY A 136 -22.90 0.56 10.60
N PRO A 137 -23.29 0.19 11.84
CA PRO A 137 -22.38 0.23 12.97
C PRO A 137 -21.63 -1.12 13.09
N PRO A 138 -20.27 -1.16 13.04
CA PRO A 138 -19.39 -0.07 12.61
C PRO A 138 -19.46 0.15 11.09
N ALA A 139 -19.17 1.38 10.65
CA ALA A 139 -19.12 1.71 9.23
C ALA A 139 -17.79 1.21 8.66
N VAL A 140 -17.84 0.45 7.57
CA VAL A 140 -16.67 -0.23 7.00
C VAL A 140 -16.48 0.21 5.57
N PHE A 141 -15.25 0.58 5.22
CA PHE A 141 -14.84 0.81 3.85
C PHE A 141 -13.60 -0.02 3.54
N GLN A 142 -13.70 -0.88 2.54
CA GLN A 142 -12.62 -1.73 2.08
C GLN A 142 -12.30 -1.41 0.62
N ILE A 143 -11.00 -1.43 0.31
CA ILE A 143 -10.49 -1.41 -1.06
C ILE A 143 -9.63 -2.64 -1.28
N THR A 144 -9.83 -3.30 -2.41
CA THR A 144 -8.94 -4.35 -2.93
C THR A 144 -8.46 -3.89 -4.30
N TRP A 145 -7.17 -4.04 -4.61
CA TRP A 145 -6.62 -3.65 -5.89
C TRP A 145 -5.41 -4.50 -6.29
N ILE A 146 -5.05 -4.44 -7.56
CA ILE A 146 -3.78 -4.95 -8.08
C ILE A 146 -2.96 -3.78 -8.58
N ASN A 147 -1.77 -3.60 -8.02
CA ASN A 147 -0.82 -2.63 -8.50
C ASN A 147 0.14 -3.27 -9.51
N ARG A 148 0.36 -2.59 -10.63
CA ARG A 148 1.33 -2.97 -11.66
C ARG A 148 2.64 -2.21 -11.44
N PRO A 149 3.80 -2.75 -11.89
CA PRO A 149 5.01 -1.97 -11.99
C PRO A 149 4.75 -0.72 -12.81
N THR A 150 5.41 0.37 -12.44
CA THR A 150 5.15 1.67 -13.04
C THR A 150 5.54 1.69 -14.51
N GLU A 151 4.79 2.44 -15.31
CA GLU A 151 5.01 2.56 -16.76
C GLU A 151 6.42 3.06 -17.10
N ASN A 152 7.05 3.81 -16.20
CA ASN A 152 8.40 4.34 -16.34
C ASN A 152 9.47 3.24 -16.48
N LEU A 153 9.22 2.02 -15.98
CA LEU A 153 10.14 0.88 -16.13
C LEU A 153 10.29 0.44 -17.59
N LYS A 154 9.30 0.73 -18.45
CA LYS A 154 9.37 0.43 -19.90
C LYS A 154 10.49 1.19 -20.61
N ASN A 155 10.89 2.35 -20.08
CA ASN A 155 11.94 3.17 -20.66
C ASN A 155 13.28 2.86 -20.00
N GLU A 156 14.19 2.21 -20.72
CA GLU A 156 15.54 1.89 -20.23
C GLU A 156 16.34 3.11 -19.73
N ASN A 157 16.05 4.30 -20.26
CA ASN A 157 16.72 5.54 -19.88
C ASN A 157 16.06 6.29 -18.72
N SER A 158 15.00 5.74 -18.13
CA SER A 158 14.29 6.31 -16.99
C SER A 158 15.21 6.43 -15.78
N ASN A 159 14.97 7.44 -14.95
CA ASN A 159 15.74 7.67 -13.74
C ASN A 159 15.50 6.55 -12.73
N ILE A 160 14.31 5.93 -12.71
CA ILE A 160 14.08 4.78 -11.84
C ILE A 160 14.92 3.56 -12.25
N ASN A 161 15.08 3.28 -13.55
CA ASN A 161 15.96 2.20 -14.03
C ASN A 161 17.43 2.49 -13.70
N LYS A 162 17.88 3.74 -13.86
CA LYS A 162 19.23 4.17 -13.47
C LYS A 162 19.45 4.03 -11.96
N LEU A 163 18.46 4.41 -11.14
CA LEU A 163 18.54 4.29 -9.68
C LEU A 163 18.61 2.83 -9.26
N ALA A 164 17.81 1.95 -9.89
CA ALA A 164 17.83 0.52 -9.62
C ALA A 164 19.20 -0.10 -9.94
N ASN A 165 19.80 0.28 -11.06
CA ASN A 165 21.15 -0.17 -11.42
C ASN A 165 22.19 0.31 -10.39
N MET A 166 22.15 1.60 -10.02
CA MET A 166 23.05 2.15 -9.00
C MET A 166 22.90 1.44 -7.64
N TYR A 167 21.67 1.16 -7.21
CA TYR A 167 21.41 0.43 -5.99
C TYR A 167 21.94 -1.00 -6.07
N SER A 168 21.66 -1.71 -7.16
CA SER A 168 22.14 -3.06 -7.45
C SER A 168 23.67 -3.16 -7.37
N ASP A 169 24.39 -2.14 -7.85
CA ASP A 169 25.85 -2.08 -7.76
C ASP A 169 26.39 -1.85 -6.35
N CYS A 170 25.55 -1.40 -5.41
CA CYS A 170 25.91 -1.28 -4.00
C CYS A 170 25.62 -2.57 -3.20
N LEU A 171 24.98 -3.57 -3.80
CA LEU A 171 24.60 -4.82 -3.13
C LEU A 171 25.73 -5.86 -3.13
N ALA A 172 25.74 -6.70 -2.10
CA ALA A 172 26.56 -7.91 -2.10
C ALA A 172 26.07 -8.89 -3.19
N LYS A 173 26.93 -9.77 -3.70
CA LYS A 173 26.64 -10.64 -4.85
C LYS A 173 25.28 -11.35 -4.77
N ASP A 174 25.00 -12.07 -3.68
CA ASP A 174 23.76 -12.84 -3.55
C ASP A 174 22.51 -11.95 -3.40
N GLU A 175 22.66 -10.74 -2.85
CA GLU A 175 21.58 -9.75 -2.80
C GLU A 175 21.35 -9.13 -4.17
N LYS A 176 22.44 -8.84 -4.90
CA LYS A 176 22.44 -8.28 -6.25
C LYS A 176 21.75 -9.21 -7.24
N ASP A 177 22.06 -10.49 -7.22
CA ASP A 177 21.47 -11.47 -8.14
C ASP A 177 19.95 -11.58 -7.94
N ARG A 178 19.49 -11.67 -6.68
CA ARG A 178 18.06 -11.69 -6.33
C ARG A 178 17.35 -10.38 -6.68
N PHE A 179 18.00 -9.25 -6.44
CA PHE A 179 17.46 -7.95 -6.82
C PHE A 179 17.29 -7.85 -8.34
N ASN A 180 18.32 -8.22 -9.11
CA ASN A 180 18.30 -8.13 -10.58
C ASN A 180 17.29 -9.08 -11.21
N GLU A 181 17.12 -10.29 -10.69
CA GLU A 181 16.08 -11.22 -11.13
C GLU A 181 14.67 -10.64 -10.92
N THR A 182 14.42 -10.11 -9.72
CA THR A 182 13.12 -9.51 -9.38
C THR A 182 12.89 -8.23 -10.20
N TRP A 183 13.90 -7.39 -10.36
CA TRP A 183 13.82 -6.17 -11.16
C TRP A 183 13.58 -6.48 -12.64
N GLY A 184 14.26 -7.49 -13.19
CA GLY A 184 14.03 -7.97 -14.55
C GLY A 184 12.59 -8.45 -14.76
N THR A 185 12.04 -9.15 -13.77
CA THR A 185 10.63 -9.56 -13.75
C THR A 185 9.70 -8.33 -13.76
N HIS A 186 9.94 -7.33 -12.90
CA HIS A 186 9.14 -6.10 -12.88
C HIS A 186 9.20 -5.31 -14.18
N LYS A 187 10.38 -5.23 -14.82
CA LYS A 187 10.52 -4.61 -16.13
C LYS A 187 9.73 -5.35 -17.21
N SER A 188 9.84 -6.68 -17.24
CA SER A 188 9.06 -7.53 -18.17
C SER A 188 7.56 -7.32 -17.96
N HIS A 189 7.11 -7.34 -16.70
CA HIS A 189 5.73 -7.10 -16.33
C HIS A 189 5.27 -5.69 -16.72
N ALA A 190 6.07 -4.66 -16.50
CA ALA A 190 5.77 -3.30 -16.98
C ALA A 190 5.52 -3.32 -18.49
N MET A 191 6.45 -3.88 -19.27
CA MET A 191 6.35 -3.96 -20.74
C MET A 191 5.08 -4.68 -21.20
N ASN A 192 4.68 -5.75 -20.52
CA ASN A 192 3.54 -6.59 -20.88
C ASN A 192 2.21 -6.16 -20.24
N GLY A 193 2.24 -5.20 -19.30
CA GLY A 193 1.06 -4.78 -18.53
C GLY A 193 0.62 -5.78 -17.44
N GLU A 194 1.56 -6.57 -16.92
CA GLU A 194 1.38 -7.49 -15.79
C GLU A 194 1.85 -6.83 -14.48
N PRO A 195 1.58 -7.39 -13.29
CA PRO A 195 0.61 -8.42 -12.99
C PRO A 195 -0.81 -7.92 -13.25
N LYS A 196 -1.60 -8.80 -13.85
CA LYS A 196 -3.03 -8.63 -14.02
C LYS A 196 -3.71 -9.92 -13.61
N MET A 197 -4.94 -9.80 -13.17
CA MET A 197 -5.79 -10.95 -12.85
C MET A 197 -7.04 -10.84 -13.69
N GLU A 198 -7.58 -11.99 -14.08
CA GLU A 198 -8.88 -12.04 -14.74
C GLU A 198 -9.93 -11.43 -13.81
N LYS A 199 -10.87 -10.68 -14.38
CA LYS A 199 -11.81 -9.86 -13.62
C LYS A 199 -12.66 -10.70 -12.67
N SER A 200 -13.17 -11.83 -13.11
CA SER A 200 -13.99 -12.71 -12.26
C SER A 200 -13.17 -13.30 -11.10
N GLU A 201 -11.91 -13.68 -11.33
CA GLU A 201 -11.01 -14.12 -10.25
C GLU A 201 -10.74 -12.99 -9.25
N PHE A 202 -10.44 -11.78 -9.75
CA PHE A 202 -10.19 -10.62 -8.90
C PHE A 202 -11.40 -10.26 -8.03
N LEU A 203 -12.60 -10.22 -8.64
CA LEU A 203 -13.85 -9.95 -7.92
C LEU A 203 -14.13 -11.00 -6.85
N LYS A 204 -13.86 -12.27 -7.15
CA LYS A 204 -13.99 -13.36 -6.17
C LYS A 204 -13.08 -13.13 -4.96
N LYS A 205 -11.80 -12.81 -5.18
CA LYS A 205 -10.85 -12.54 -4.07
C LYS A 205 -11.22 -11.29 -3.28
N ALA A 206 -11.69 -10.25 -3.95
CA ALA A 206 -12.13 -9.02 -3.29
C ALA A 206 -13.37 -9.28 -2.40
N ASP A 207 -14.33 -10.08 -2.89
CA ASP A 207 -15.50 -10.48 -2.12
C ASP A 207 -15.15 -11.38 -0.93
N GLU A 208 -14.27 -12.37 -1.12
CA GLU A 208 -13.75 -13.24 -0.05
C GLU A 208 -13.09 -12.39 1.05
N SER A 209 -12.20 -11.47 0.65
CA SER A 209 -11.54 -10.55 1.58
C SER A 209 -12.54 -9.67 2.34
N PHE A 210 -13.61 -9.22 1.69
CA PHE A 210 -14.64 -8.39 2.34
C PHE A 210 -15.45 -9.19 3.37
N GLN A 211 -15.83 -10.42 3.03
CA GLN A 211 -16.53 -11.29 3.98
C GLN A 211 -15.66 -11.60 5.19
N ASP A 212 -14.36 -11.84 5.00
CA ASP A 212 -13.42 -12.07 6.11
C ASP A 212 -13.34 -10.84 7.04
N THR A 213 -13.29 -9.63 6.47
CA THR A 213 -13.34 -8.37 7.25
C THR A 213 -14.61 -8.26 8.09
N LEU A 214 -15.79 -8.49 7.48
CA LEU A 214 -17.07 -8.46 8.20
C LEU A 214 -17.16 -9.53 9.30
N ASN A 215 -16.65 -10.73 9.03
CA ASN A 215 -16.62 -11.82 10.02
C ASN A 215 -15.70 -11.48 11.20
N SER A 216 -14.54 -10.88 10.94
CA SER A 216 -13.60 -10.44 11.99
C SER A 216 -14.25 -9.40 12.91
N LEU A 217 -15.00 -8.45 12.36
CA LEU A 217 -15.70 -7.42 13.14
C LEU A 217 -16.79 -8.03 14.04
N LYS A 218 -17.63 -8.91 13.49
CA LYS A 218 -18.66 -9.63 14.29
C LYS A 218 -18.06 -10.49 15.40
N SER A 219 -16.87 -11.05 15.17
CA SER A 219 -16.15 -11.85 16.17
C SER A 219 -15.55 -11.00 17.29
N SER A 220 -15.17 -9.77 16.97
CA SER A 220 -14.58 -8.81 17.90
C SER A 220 -15.64 -8.21 18.84
N ASP A 221 -16.86 -7.98 18.35
CA ASP A 221 -17.99 -7.53 19.19
C ASP A 221 -18.38 -8.60 20.22
N LYS A 222 -18.40 -9.88 19.82
CA LYS A 222 -18.65 -11.01 20.75
C LYS A 222 -17.60 -11.16 21.85
N GLN A 223 -16.37 -10.69 21.64
CA GLN A 223 -15.33 -10.73 22.67
C GLN A 223 -15.41 -9.55 23.65
N LYS A 224 -15.99 -8.42 23.23
CA LYS A 224 -16.26 -7.28 24.12
C LYS A 224 -17.47 -7.53 25.01
N ASP A 225 -18.53 -8.14 24.49
CA ASP A 225 -19.72 -8.50 25.29
C ASP A 225 -19.39 -9.49 26.43
N VAL A 226 -18.45 -10.42 26.21
CA VAL A 226 -18.02 -11.39 27.25
C VAL A 226 -17.12 -10.74 28.32
N GLN A 227 -16.48 -9.61 28.02
CA GLN A 227 -15.68 -8.87 29.00
C GLN A 227 -16.53 -7.92 29.85
N GLU A 228 -17.58 -7.30 29.29
CA GLU A 228 -18.50 -6.44 30.06
C GLU A 228 -19.40 -7.24 31.01
N GLU A 229 -19.85 -8.46 30.62
CA GLU A 229 -20.57 -9.36 31.55
C GLU A 229 -19.71 -9.84 32.74
N HIS A 230 -18.37 -9.78 32.62
CA HIS A 230 -17.46 -10.14 33.71
C HIS A 230 -17.12 -8.96 34.65
N GLU A 231 -17.33 -7.71 34.23
CA GLU A 231 -17.09 -6.53 35.08
C GLU A 231 -18.34 -6.09 35.88
N GLU A 232 -19.57 -6.42 35.45
CA GLU A 232 -20.80 -6.14 36.24
C GLU A 232 -20.99 -7.10 37.44
N GLY A 233 -20.14 -8.12 37.60
CA GLY A 233 -20.25 -9.14 38.66
C GLY A 233 -19.54 -8.84 39.98
N LEU A 234 -18.85 -7.70 40.13
CA LEU A 234 -18.06 -7.38 41.33
C LEU A 234 -18.48 -6.05 41.97
N SER A 235 -19.72 -5.99 42.47
CA SER A 235 -20.06 -5.04 43.53
C SER A 235 -19.52 -5.58 44.87
N PRO A 236 -18.63 -4.88 45.59
CA PRO A 236 -18.22 -5.31 46.91
C PRO A 236 -19.39 -5.17 47.90
N PRO A 237 -19.53 -6.08 48.88
CA PRO A 237 -20.55 -5.95 49.92
C PRO A 237 -20.24 -4.70 50.77
N ASN A 238 -21.23 -3.82 50.90
CA ASN A 238 -21.20 -2.71 51.83
C ASN A 238 -20.96 -3.22 53.26
N LEU A 239 -19.96 -2.65 53.94
CA LEU A 239 -19.79 -2.68 55.38
C LEU A 239 -19.93 -1.25 55.92
#